data_AF-A0A960ZVN7-F1
#
_entry.id   AF-A0A960ZVN7-F1
#
_cell.length_a   1.000
_cell.length_b   1.000
_cell.length_c   1.000
_cell.angle_alpha   90.00
_cell.angle_beta   90.00
_cell.angle_gamma   90.00
#
_symmetry.space_group_name_H-M   'P 1'
#
loop_
_entity.id
_entity.type
_entity.pdbx_description
1 polymer ?
#
loop_
_entity_poly.entity_id
_entity_poly.type
_entity_poly.pdbx_seq_one_letter_code
_entity_poly.pdbx_strand_id
1 'polypeptide(L)'
;GDNRYSLMLGSAYSTHTLEFQNSINLGSRTRRIEVADGTNSSNVDGRLTGVLSGAGSILKDGTGRLELTAANTYTGTTQVRAGSLLIAASGSTGSGEVSVAANATLLGTGIIAGQCITLSADATLHAGNGTASSDLGTLHFQTAAQATYDFATGSSVILDIQTATNQSSIDPTFGGNDIGSPGYDAYIDAITGLGSGTHDQLTFDAAADSTLTFSSHLSVRASGFAATMGQIFNLIDWTALLSTDFSGFDVGTNYRTGAEDDLAQFDLPELSDGLLWDVSRFTTTGAVVVVPEPGRVILLLLGTLPILLLRRRS
;
A
#
# COMPACT_ATOMS: atom_id res chain seq x y z
N GLY A 1 10.94 -33.08 8.86
CA GLY A 1 11.79 -31.88 8.73
C GLY A 1 12.59 -31.74 10.00
N ASP A 2 13.85 -31.34 9.91
CA ASP A 2 14.74 -31.30 11.06
C ASP A 2 14.36 -30.13 12.00
N ASN A 3 13.58 -30.41 13.04
CA ASN A 3 13.06 -29.43 14.02
C ASN A 3 14.15 -28.83 14.93
N ARG A 4 15.44 -29.11 14.69
CA ARG A 4 16.53 -28.73 15.60
C ARG A 4 16.73 -27.21 15.78
N TYR A 5 16.09 -26.35 14.98
CA TYR A 5 16.19 -24.89 15.10
C TYR A 5 14.88 -24.11 14.84
N SER A 6 13.71 -24.73 15.01
CA SER A 6 12.42 -24.05 14.84
C SER A 6 11.94 -23.44 16.16
N LEU A 7 11.57 -22.15 16.15
CA LEU A 7 10.75 -21.55 17.20
C LEU A 7 9.29 -21.70 16.77
N MET A 8 8.52 -22.49 17.52
CA MET A 8 7.10 -22.66 17.28
C MET A 8 6.31 -21.68 18.15
N LEU A 9 5.42 -20.92 17.54
CA LEU A 9 4.49 -20.01 18.23
C LEU A 9 3.04 -20.42 17.93
N GLY A 10 2.23 -20.49 18.98
CA GLY A 10 0.81 -20.81 18.85
C GLY A 10 0.51 -22.29 18.55
N SER A 11 -0.77 -22.55 18.26
CA SER A 11 -1.34 -23.84 17.87
C SER A 11 -2.72 -23.62 17.25
N ALA A 12 -3.27 -24.63 16.57
CA ALA A 12 -4.64 -24.61 16.02
C ALA A 12 -5.75 -24.37 17.08
N TYR A 13 -5.42 -24.50 18.36
CA TYR A 13 -6.34 -24.30 19.49
C TYR A 13 -6.04 -23.02 20.27
N SER A 14 -5.05 -22.24 19.84
CA SER A 14 -4.74 -20.97 20.50
C SER A 14 -5.92 -20.02 20.37
N THR A 15 -6.23 -19.36 21.49
CA THR A 15 -7.27 -18.32 21.58
C THR A 15 -6.69 -16.93 21.78
N HIS A 16 -5.37 -16.83 22.02
CA HIS A 16 -4.63 -15.61 22.32
C HIS A 16 -3.24 -15.63 21.66
N THR A 17 -2.65 -14.45 21.49
CA THR A 17 -1.28 -14.29 20.98
C THR A 17 -0.24 -14.85 21.96
N LEU A 18 0.75 -15.57 21.45
CA LEU A 18 1.97 -15.87 22.18
C LEU A 18 3.02 -14.78 21.94
N GLU A 19 3.53 -14.18 23.01
CA GLU A 19 4.52 -13.11 22.93
C GLU A 19 5.90 -13.54 23.46
N PHE A 20 6.95 -13.22 22.69
CA PHE A 20 8.34 -13.35 23.12
C PHE A 20 8.99 -11.96 23.24
N GLN A 21 9.39 -11.60 24.46
CA GLN A 21 9.80 -10.23 24.81
C GLN A 21 11.30 -9.97 24.75
N ASN A 22 12.12 -11.01 24.87
CA ASN A 22 13.56 -10.83 24.94
C ASN A 22 14.15 -10.58 23.54
N SER A 23 15.21 -9.79 23.47
CA SER A 23 16.00 -9.66 22.25
C SER A 23 16.61 -11.02 21.85
N ILE A 24 16.70 -11.27 20.54
CA ILE A 24 17.27 -12.51 19.98
C ILE A 24 18.40 -12.15 19.03
N ASN A 25 19.59 -12.71 19.28
CA ASN A 25 20.67 -12.71 18.29
C ASN A 25 20.54 -13.97 17.41
N LEU A 26 20.25 -13.78 16.12
CA LEU A 26 20.07 -14.86 15.14
C LEU A 26 21.40 -15.57 14.80
N GLY A 27 22.53 -14.97 15.16
CA GLY A 27 23.87 -15.45 14.84
C GLY A 27 24.14 -15.26 13.35
N SER A 28 24.54 -16.32 12.66
CA SER A 28 24.75 -16.37 11.21
C SER A 28 23.92 -17.47 10.53
N ARG A 29 22.82 -17.89 11.16
CA ARG A 29 21.98 -19.00 10.71
C ARG A 29 20.59 -18.51 10.37
N THR A 30 19.95 -19.18 9.43
CA THR A 30 18.51 -19.03 9.21
C THR A 30 17.75 -19.63 10.38
N ARG A 31 16.88 -18.84 11.01
CA ARG A 31 15.97 -19.27 12.06
C ARG A 31 14.57 -19.43 11.50
N ARG A 32 14.03 -20.64 11.60
CA ARG A 32 12.63 -20.91 11.27
C ARG A 32 11.76 -20.45 12.43
N ILE A 33 10.79 -19.61 12.14
CA ILE A 33 9.72 -19.22 13.05
C ILE A 33 8.44 -19.78 12.46
N GLU A 34 7.91 -20.82 13.09
CA GLU A 34 6.70 -21.50 12.68
C GLU A 34 5.54 -21.01 13.52
N VAL A 35 4.58 -20.35 12.89
CA VAL A 35 3.41 -19.79 13.58
C VAL A 35 2.17 -20.52 13.13
N ALA A 36 1.52 -21.22 14.06
CA ALA A 36 0.25 -21.88 13.79
C ALA A 36 -0.90 -20.89 13.94
N ASP A 37 -1.81 -20.91 12.97
CA ASP A 37 -3.05 -20.13 13.01
C ASP A 37 -3.96 -20.66 14.12
N GLY A 38 -4.43 -19.78 14.99
CA GLY A 38 -5.33 -20.11 16.08
C GLY A 38 -6.79 -20.24 15.65
N THR A 39 -7.68 -20.22 16.65
CA THR A 39 -9.14 -20.30 16.42
C THR A 39 -9.75 -19.00 15.87
N ASN A 40 -8.96 -17.92 15.80
CA ASN A 40 -9.35 -16.60 15.32
C ASN A 40 -8.33 -16.11 14.29
N SER A 41 -8.54 -16.42 13.01
CA SER A 41 -7.58 -16.18 11.92
C SER A 41 -7.27 -14.72 11.61
N SER A 42 -7.99 -13.78 12.23
CA SER A 42 -7.73 -12.33 12.12
C SER A 42 -6.78 -11.79 13.19
N ASN A 43 -6.38 -12.59 14.18
CA ASN A 43 -5.51 -12.13 15.27
C ASN A 43 -4.03 -12.30 14.91
N VAL A 44 -3.18 -11.59 15.67
CA VAL A 44 -1.76 -11.94 15.75
C VAL A 44 -1.63 -13.22 16.58
N ASP A 45 -1.05 -14.28 16.00
CA ASP A 45 -0.86 -15.56 16.70
C ASP A 45 0.46 -15.60 17.46
N GLY A 46 1.52 -15.02 16.88
CA GLY A 46 2.84 -14.91 17.47
C GLY A 46 3.36 -13.49 17.39
N ARG A 47 3.98 -13.00 18.46
CA ARG A 47 4.57 -11.65 18.52
C ARG A 47 5.99 -11.71 19.04
N LEU A 48 6.90 -11.04 18.34
CA LEU A 48 8.27 -10.81 18.79
C LEU A 48 8.45 -9.33 19.10
N THR A 49 8.58 -9.01 20.38
CA THR A 49 8.71 -7.62 20.86
C THR A 49 10.14 -7.23 21.23
N GLY A 50 11.03 -8.22 21.37
CA GLY A 50 12.47 -7.98 21.50
C GLY A 50 13.15 -7.76 20.15
N VAL A 51 14.25 -7.00 20.16
CA VAL A 51 15.05 -6.72 18.96
C VAL A 51 15.68 -8.01 18.42
N LEU A 52 15.46 -8.30 17.15
CA LEU A 52 16.14 -9.35 16.39
C LEU A 52 17.41 -8.76 15.75
N SER A 53 18.54 -9.42 15.96
CA SER A 53 19.88 -8.91 15.59
C SER A 53 20.80 -10.00 15.03
N GLY A 54 21.95 -9.61 14.48
CA GLY A 54 22.98 -10.52 13.94
C GLY A 54 22.89 -10.73 12.43
N ALA A 55 23.78 -11.54 11.87
CA ALA A 55 23.84 -11.80 10.42
C ALA A 55 22.89 -12.90 9.93
N GLY A 56 22.12 -13.51 10.82
CA GLY A 56 21.21 -14.61 10.52
C GLY A 56 19.93 -14.13 9.82
N SER A 57 19.26 -15.07 9.15
CA SER A 57 17.99 -14.84 8.45
C SER A 57 16.78 -15.27 9.29
N ILE A 58 15.62 -14.73 8.97
CA ILE A 58 14.31 -15.20 9.44
C ILE A 58 13.61 -15.95 8.32
N LEU A 59 13.05 -17.11 8.66
CA LEU A 59 12.15 -17.87 7.81
C LEU A 59 10.81 -17.99 8.52
N LYS A 60 9.84 -17.15 8.15
CA LYS A 60 8.46 -17.22 8.64
C LYS A 60 7.71 -18.32 7.90
N ASP A 61 7.22 -19.31 8.64
CA ASP A 61 6.40 -20.41 8.14
C ASP A 61 5.16 -20.61 9.04
N GLY A 62 4.32 -21.58 8.70
CA GLY A 62 3.02 -21.81 9.32
C GLY A 62 1.98 -20.79 8.87
N THR A 63 0.70 -21.16 8.96
CA THR A 63 -0.42 -20.39 8.43
C THR A 63 -0.77 -19.15 9.25
N GLY A 64 -0.31 -19.06 10.49
CA GLY A 64 -0.64 -17.95 11.40
C GLY A 64 0.11 -16.65 11.10
N ARG A 65 -0.30 -15.59 11.78
CA ARG A 65 0.28 -14.23 11.68
C ARG A 65 1.38 -14.02 12.71
N LEU A 66 2.58 -13.69 12.23
CA LEU A 66 3.71 -13.23 13.06
C LEU A 66 3.76 -11.71 13.05
N GLU A 67 3.83 -11.07 14.21
CA GLU A 67 4.05 -9.64 14.35
C GLU A 67 5.47 -9.33 14.85
N LEU A 68 6.16 -8.42 14.17
CA LEU A 68 7.41 -7.81 14.62
C LEU A 68 7.14 -6.38 15.09
N THR A 69 7.40 -6.08 16.36
CA THR A 69 7.11 -4.75 16.92
C THR A 69 8.34 -3.90 17.21
N ALA A 70 9.53 -4.51 17.20
CA ALA A 70 10.78 -3.81 17.45
C ALA A 70 11.47 -3.39 16.14
N ALA A 71 12.27 -2.33 16.21
CA ALA A 71 13.22 -1.98 15.15
C ALA A 71 14.34 -3.04 15.11
N ASN A 72 14.26 -3.95 14.14
CA ASN A 72 15.17 -5.07 14.02
C ASN A 72 16.43 -4.68 13.25
N THR A 73 17.57 -5.29 13.63
CA THR A 73 18.90 -4.94 13.12
C THR A 73 19.65 -6.12 12.51
N TYR A 74 18.97 -7.24 12.29
CA TYR A 74 19.59 -8.37 11.60
C TYR A 74 19.85 -8.03 10.13
N THR A 75 20.93 -8.56 9.57
CA THR A 75 21.33 -8.29 8.17
C THR A 75 21.08 -9.46 7.22
N GLY A 76 20.67 -10.61 7.76
CA GLY A 76 20.22 -11.72 6.93
C GLY A 76 18.84 -11.47 6.31
N THR A 77 18.41 -12.39 5.47
CA THR A 77 17.16 -12.30 4.73
C THR A 77 15.92 -12.48 5.61
N THR A 78 14.79 -11.94 5.17
CA THR A 78 13.45 -12.20 5.71
C THR A 78 12.64 -12.94 4.66
N GLN A 79 12.33 -14.21 4.91
CA GLN A 79 11.57 -15.05 3.97
C GLN A 79 10.20 -15.36 4.58
N VAL A 80 9.13 -14.85 3.97
CA VAL A 80 7.74 -15.14 4.35
C VAL A 80 7.23 -16.26 3.43
N ARG A 81 7.27 -17.49 3.93
CA ARG A 81 6.89 -18.68 3.15
C ARG A 81 5.43 -19.07 3.24
N ALA A 82 4.77 -18.73 4.35
CA ALA A 82 3.37 -19.03 4.61
C ALA A 82 2.79 -18.12 5.69
N GLY A 83 1.47 -17.98 5.67
CA GLY A 83 0.73 -17.12 6.59
C GLY A 83 1.09 -15.65 6.37
N SER A 84 1.07 -14.87 7.44
CA SER A 84 1.33 -13.43 7.35
C SER A 84 2.50 -12.98 8.23
N LEU A 85 3.28 -12.01 7.74
CA LEU A 85 4.24 -11.24 8.51
C LEU A 85 3.73 -9.80 8.63
N LEU A 86 3.33 -9.40 9.84
CA LEU A 86 2.91 -8.06 10.20
C LEU A 86 4.10 -7.27 10.76
N ILE A 87 4.39 -6.11 10.19
CA ILE A 87 5.36 -5.16 10.73
C ILE A 87 4.59 -4.01 11.40
N ALA A 88 4.59 -3.99 12.73
CA ALA A 88 3.86 -2.96 13.48
C ALA A 88 4.48 -1.57 13.27
N ALA A 89 3.76 -0.50 13.64
CA ALA A 89 4.18 0.89 13.39
C ALA A 89 5.59 1.25 13.88
N SER A 90 6.04 0.69 15.01
CA SER A 90 7.40 0.89 15.53
C SER A 90 8.39 -0.23 15.16
N GLY A 91 7.90 -1.22 14.40
CA GLY A 91 8.65 -2.38 13.96
C GLY A 91 9.39 -2.14 12.64
N SER A 92 10.45 -2.90 12.43
CA SER A 92 11.09 -3.01 11.12
C SER A 92 11.49 -4.44 10.80
N THR A 93 11.66 -4.77 9.52
CA THR A 93 12.48 -5.93 9.16
C THR A 93 13.97 -5.62 9.38
N GLY A 94 14.82 -6.62 9.17
CA GLY A 94 16.26 -6.43 8.95
C GLY A 94 16.58 -5.87 7.55
N SER A 95 17.87 -5.66 7.28
CA SER A 95 18.36 -5.01 6.05
C SER A 95 18.66 -5.95 4.88
N GLY A 96 18.59 -7.27 5.11
CA GLY A 96 18.73 -8.25 4.05
C GLY A 96 17.49 -8.31 3.15
N GLU A 97 17.58 -9.05 2.05
CA GLU A 97 16.45 -9.29 1.14
C GLU A 97 15.18 -9.73 1.88
N VAL A 98 14.03 -9.22 1.46
CA VAL A 98 12.70 -9.62 1.91
C VAL A 98 11.97 -10.29 0.76
N SER A 99 11.63 -11.56 0.90
CA SER A 99 10.84 -12.29 -0.10
C SER A 99 9.54 -12.82 0.49
N VAL A 100 8.47 -12.66 -0.28
CA VAL A 100 7.12 -13.15 0.05
C VAL A 100 6.74 -14.20 -0.98
N ALA A 101 6.54 -15.43 -0.50
CA ALA A 101 6.16 -16.56 -1.34
C ALA A 101 4.68 -16.50 -1.73
N ALA A 102 4.30 -17.30 -2.73
CA ALA A 102 2.91 -17.50 -3.13
C ALA A 102 2.02 -17.85 -1.92
N ASN A 103 0.85 -17.22 -1.83
CA ASN A 103 -0.14 -17.36 -0.75
C ASN A 103 0.34 -16.90 0.64
N ALA A 104 1.46 -16.17 0.71
CA ALA A 104 1.89 -15.51 1.92
C ALA A 104 1.62 -14.01 1.85
N THR A 105 1.50 -13.37 3.02
CA THR A 105 1.21 -11.94 3.13
C THR A 105 2.30 -11.21 3.88
N LEU A 106 2.76 -10.08 3.34
CA LEU A 106 3.47 -9.06 4.09
C LEU A 106 2.51 -7.89 4.32
N LEU A 107 2.39 -7.44 5.56
CA LEU A 107 1.52 -6.31 5.89
C LEU A 107 2.09 -5.44 7.00
N GLY A 108 1.55 -4.24 7.18
CA GLY A 108 1.88 -3.41 8.32
C GLY A 108 1.82 -1.92 8.08
N THR A 109 2.25 -1.20 9.10
CA THR A 109 2.43 0.26 9.07
C THR A 109 3.83 0.67 9.53
N GLY A 110 4.77 -0.30 9.58
CA GLY A 110 6.15 -0.09 9.99
C GLY A 110 7.09 0.00 8.79
N ILE A 111 8.33 -0.45 9.00
CA ILE A 111 9.41 -0.32 8.02
C ILE A 111 9.84 -1.67 7.44
N ILE A 112 9.81 -1.79 6.11
CA ILE A 112 10.48 -2.84 5.35
C ILE A 112 11.86 -2.33 4.95
N ALA A 113 12.89 -2.80 5.65
CA ALA A 113 14.27 -2.31 5.51
C ALA A 113 15.13 -3.08 4.50
N GLY A 114 14.53 -4.04 3.78
CA GLY A 114 15.24 -4.87 2.82
C GLY A 114 15.80 -4.07 1.63
N GLN A 115 17.01 -4.42 1.21
CA GLN A 115 17.63 -3.85 0.00
C GLN A 115 17.15 -4.54 -1.29
N CYS A 116 16.39 -5.62 -1.17
CA CYS A 116 15.72 -6.26 -2.28
C CYS A 116 14.40 -6.78 -1.74
N ILE A 117 13.29 -6.43 -2.39
CA ILE A 117 11.97 -6.93 -2.03
C ILE A 117 11.35 -7.60 -3.25
N THR A 118 10.90 -8.84 -3.06
CA THR A 118 10.23 -9.61 -4.10
C THR A 118 8.90 -10.15 -3.58
N LEU A 119 7.82 -9.80 -4.28
CA LEU A 119 6.52 -10.43 -4.14
C LEU A 119 6.38 -11.48 -5.25
N SER A 120 6.31 -12.77 -4.88
CA SER A 120 6.06 -13.83 -5.85
C SER A 120 4.64 -13.73 -6.41
N ALA A 121 4.35 -14.39 -7.53
CA ALA A 121 2.96 -14.60 -7.96
C ALA A 121 2.12 -15.19 -6.80
N ASP A 122 0.88 -14.74 -6.67
CA ASP A 122 -0.05 -15.05 -5.58
C ASP A 122 0.39 -14.60 -4.18
N ALA A 123 1.49 -13.85 -4.04
CA ALA A 123 1.82 -13.18 -2.78
C ALA A 123 0.97 -11.92 -2.59
N THR A 124 0.70 -11.56 -1.33
CA THR A 124 -0.04 -10.34 -1.00
C THR A 124 0.83 -9.36 -0.22
N LEU A 125 0.80 -8.10 -0.63
CA LEU A 125 1.24 -6.96 0.16
C LEU A 125 0.01 -6.15 0.59
N HIS A 126 -0.08 -5.79 1.86
CA HIS A 126 -1.19 -4.98 2.36
C HIS A 126 -0.64 -3.89 3.30
N ALA A 127 -0.88 -2.63 2.99
CA ALA A 127 -0.62 -1.57 3.95
C ALA A 127 -1.68 -1.61 5.07
N GLY A 128 -1.33 -1.17 6.28
CA GLY A 128 -2.25 -1.25 7.40
C GLY A 128 -1.89 -2.32 8.44
N ASN A 129 -2.43 -2.19 9.65
CA ASN A 129 -2.06 -3.04 10.79
C ASN A 129 -2.92 -4.31 10.93
N GLY A 130 -3.70 -4.64 9.90
CA GLY A 130 -4.55 -5.80 9.83
C GLY A 130 -5.08 -6.02 8.41
N THR A 131 -6.10 -6.86 8.27
CA THR A 131 -6.65 -7.23 6.96
C THR A 131 -8.04 -6.66 6.70
N ALA A 132 -8.67 -6.04 7.70
CA ALA A 132 -9.95 -5.36 7.53
C ALA A 132 -9.74 -4.02 6.83
N SER A 133 -10.72 -3.55 6.05
CA SER A 133 -10.57 -2.29 5.31
C SER A 133 -10.52 -1.05 6.21
N SER A 134 -10.78 -1.18 7.51
CA SER A 134 -10.60 -0.12 8.51
C SER A 134 -9.19 -0.03 9.08
N ASP A 135 -8.34 -1.01 8.79
CA ASP A 135 -6.99 -1.11 9.36
C ASP A 135 -6.02 -0.23 8.55
N LEU A 136 -6.18 1.08 8.62
CA LEU A 136 -5.48 2.03 7.73
C LEU A 136 -4.05 2.36 8.20
N GLY A 137 -3.12 2.60 7.27
CA GLY A 137 -1.84 3.26 7.57
C GLY A 137 -0.78 3.21 6.46
N THR A 138 0.37 3.82 6.74
CA THR A 138 1.49 3.87 5.80
C THR A 138 2.46 2.72 6.03
N LEU A 139 2.76 1.95 4.99
CA LEU A 139 3.85 0.99 4.98
C LEU A 139 5.08 1.61 4.30
N HIS A 140 6.19 1.66 5.03
CA HIS A 140 7.42 2.30 4.56
C HIS A 140 8.41 1.27 4.01
N PHE A 141 8.84 1.44 2.77
CA PHE A 141 9.99 0.74 2.19
C PHE A 141 11.22 1.63 2.33
N GLN A 142 11.98 1.45 3.42
CA GLN A 142 13.03 2.40 3.78
C GLN A 142 14.39 1.72 3.93
N THR A 143 15.38 2.14 3.14
CA THR A 143 16.75 1.64 3.26
C THR A 143 17.78 2.74 2.97
N ALA A 144 18.94 2.63 3.61
CA ALA A 144 20.06 3.56 3.39
C ALA A 144 20.92 3.19 2.16
N ALA A 145 20.73 2.00 1.60
CA ALA A 145 21.45 1.50 0.45
C ALA A 145 20.53 1.40 -0.77
N GLN A 146 21.13 1.20 -1.95
CA GLN A 146 20.37 0.94 -3.17
C GLN A 146 19.43 -0.25 -2.97
N ALA A 147 18.17 -0.08 -3.38
CA ALA A 147 17.16 -1.12 -3.35
C ALA A 147 16.53 -1.42 -4.70
N THR A 148 16.05 -2.64 -4.82
CA THR A 148 15.17 -3.07 -5.91
C THR A 148 13.87 -3.61 -5.32
N TYR A 149 12.75 -3.07 -5.80
CA TYR A 149 11.42 -3.49 -5.43
C TYR A 149 10.77 -4.16 -6.64
N ASP A 150 10.52 -5.47 -6.55
CA ASP A 150 9.94 -6.29 -7.61
C ASP A 150 8.59 -6.86 -7.17
N PHE A 151 7.54 -6.24 -7.68
CA PHE A 151 6.15 -6.59 -7.43
C PHE A 151 5.64 -7.38 -8.64
N ALA A 152 5.91 -8.69 -8.63
CA ALA A 152 5.80 -9.52 -9.83
C ALA A 152 4.35 -9.69 -10.33
N THR A 153 4.19 -10.01 -11.61
CA THR A 153 2.89 -10.35 -12.20
C THR A 153 2.19 -11.46 -11.41
N GLY A 154 0.91 -11.27 -11.12
CA GLY A 154 0.10 -12.20 -10.35
C GLY A 154 0.20 -12.04 -8.83
N SER A 155 1.10 -11.19 -8.31
CA SER A 155 1.02 -10.76 -6.91
C SER A 155 -0.10 -9.72 -6.72
N SER A 156 -0.52 -9.50 -5.47
CA SER A 156 -1.57 -8.54 -5.12
C SER A 156 -1.06 -7.48 -4.15
N VAL A 157 -1.39 -6.23 -4.40
CA VAL A 157 -1.26 -5.11 -3.47
C VAL A 157 -2.66 -4.70 -3.05
N ILE A 158 -2.89 -4.59 -1.74
CA ILE A 158 -4.16 -4.14 -1.16
C ILE A 158 -3.91 -2.82 -0.45
N LEU A 159 -4.75 -1.83 -0.74
CA LEU A 159 -4.80 -0.55 -0.06
C LEU A 159 -6.25 -0.24 0.32
N ASP A 160 -6.44 0.45 1.43
CA ASP A 160 -7.74 0.83 1.95
C ASP A 160 -7.87 2.36 1.99
N ILE A 161 -9.05 2.89 1.65
CA ILE A 161 -9.32 4.34 1.66
C ILE A 161 -10.50 4.68 2.56
N GLN A 162 -10.38 5.82 3.25
CA GLN A 162 -11.47 6.44 3.99
C GLN A 162 -11.60 7.93 3.67
N THR A 163 -10.52 8.70 3.79
CA THR A 163 -10.50 10.14 3.47
C THR A 163 -9.32 10.49 2.58
N ALA A 164 -9.46 11.56 1.79
CA ALA A 164 -8.47 11.98 0.79
C ALA A 164 -7.17 12.47 1.45
N THR A 165 -6.05 12.39 0.73
CA THR A 165 -4.70 12.82 1.19
C THR A 165 -4.71 14.21 1.82
N ASN A 166 -5.47 15.16 1.27
CA ASN A 166 -5.65 16.48 1.88
C ASN A 166 -7.12 16.74 2.20
N GLN A 167 -7.69 15.93 3.10
CA GLN A 167 -9.10 15.99 3.46
C GLN A 167 -9.60 17.39 3.87
N SER A 168 -8.78 18.20 4.55
CA SER A 168 -9.16 19.56 4.95
C SER A 168 -9.20 20.58 3.80
N SER A 169 -8.68 20.21 2.63
CA SER A 169 -8.45 21.10 1.49
C SER A 169 -9.02 20.54 0.18
N ILE A 170 -10.05 19.69 0.24
CA ILE A 170 -10.74 19.19 -0.95
C ILE A 170 -11.22 20.37 -1.79
N ASP A 171 -10.77 20.43 -3.04
CA ASP A 171 -11.08 21.49 -3.98
C ASP A 171 -11.77 20.92 -5.24
N PRO A 172 -13.08 21.12 -5.38
CA PRO A 172 -13.81 20.66 -6.57
C PRO A 172 -13.42 21.41 -7.85
N THR A 173 -12.73 22.55 -7.74
CA THR A 173 -12.33 23.36 -8.90
C THR A 173 -10.91 23.05 -9.40
N PHE A 174 -10.18 22.17 -8.70
CA PHE A 174 -8.80 21.79 -9.04
C PHE A 174 -7.88 23.00 -9.24
N GLY A 175 -7.97 24.00 -8.36
CA GLY A 175 -7.23 25.27 -8.49
C GLY A 175 -7.70 26.15 -9.64
N GLY A 176 -8.91 25.93 -10.15
CA GLY A 176 -9.46 26.62 -11.33
C GLY A 176 -9.01 26.04 -12.67
N ASN A 177 -8.42 24.84 -12.69
CA ASN A 177 -7.94 24.19 -13.91
C ASN A 177 -9.01 23.26 -14.50
N ASP A 178 -9.08 23.22 -15.83
CA ASP A 178 -9.91 22.25 -16.54
C ASP A 178 -9.33 20.84 -16.38
N ILE A 179 -10.19 19.84 -16.17
CA ILE A 179 -9.80 18.43 -16.03
C ILE A 179 -9.07 17.96 -17.30
N GLY A 180 -7.93 17.27 -17.11
CA GLY A 180 -7.07 16.81 -18.21
C GLY A 180 -6.20 17.90 -18.85
N SER A 181 -6.23 19.13 -18.33
CA SER A 181 -5.28 20.18 -18.74
C SER A 181 -3.92 20.01 -18.04
N PRO A 182 -2.82 20.56 -18.60
CA PRO A 182 -1.52 20.55 -17.92
C PRO A 182 -1.53 21.22 -16.54
N GLY A 183 -2.42 22.20 -16.32
CA GLY A 183 -2.58 22.86 -15.02
C GLY A 183 -3.25 21.96 -13.99
N TYR A 184 -4.19 21.12 -14.42
CA TYR A 184 -4.84 20.10 -13.59
C TYR A 184 -3.84 19.01 -13.17
N ASP A 185 -3.02 18.53 -14.11
CA ASP A 185 -1.96 17.56 -13.82
C ASP A 185 -0.98 18.10 -12.78
N ALA A 186 -0.50 19.34 -12.98
CA ALA A 186 0.41 19.99 -12.02
C ALA A 186 -0.23 20.24 -10.66
N TYR A 187 -1.53 20.51 -10.61
CA TYR A 187 -2.28 20.67 -9.37
C TYR A 187 -2.32 19.36 -8.56
N ILE A 188 -2.58 18.23 -9.23
CA ILE A 188 -2.61 16.90 -8.59
C ILE A 188 -1.22 16.47 -8.13
N ASP A 189 -0.21 16.63 -9.00
CA ASP A 189 1.17 16.22 -8.70
C ASP A 189 1.77 16.95 -7.50
N ALA A 190 1.27 18.15 -7.18
CA ALA A 190 1.68 18.91 -6.02
C ALA A 190 1.19 18.31 -4.69
N ILE A 191 0.24 17.37 -4.73
CA ILE A 191 -0.31 16.69 -3.54
C ILE A 191 0.46 15.40 -3.31
N THR A 192 1.40 15.45 -2.36
CA THR A 192 2.29 14.34 -1.99
C THR A 192 2.08 13.87 -0.55
N GLY A 193 2.63 12.70 -0.20
CA GLY A 193 2.49 12.08 1.13
C GLY A 193 1.03 11.76 1.51
N LEU A 194 0.75 11.70 2.82
CA LEU A 194 -0.59 11.45 3.39
C LEU A 194 -1.36 12.72 3.79
N GLY A 195 -0.69 13.87 3.85
CA GLY A 195 -1.30 15.14 4.26
C GLY A 195 -2.12 15.06 5.57
N SER A 196 -3.41 15.44 5.49
CA SER A 196 -4.39 15.32 6.58
C SER A 196 -5.36 14.15 6.41
N GLY A 197 -5.10 13.28 5.43
CA GLY A 197 -5.94 12.16 5.07
C GLY A 197 -5.81 10.95 5.97
N THR A 198 -6.70 9.99 5.75
CA THR A 198 -6.71 8.68 6.39
C THR A 198 -7.02 7.67 5.30
N HIS A 199 -5.95 7.10 4.76
CA HIS A 199 -5.96 6.02 3.80
C HIS A 199 -4.62 5.29 3.90
N ASP A 200 -4.56 4.12 3.31
CA ASP A 200 -3.31 3.39 3.14
C ASP A 200 -2.40 4.08 2.14
N GLN A 201 -1.10 4.02 2.42
CA GLN A 201 -0.08 4.47 1.49
C GLN A 201 1.13 3.54 1.55
N LEU A 202 1.72 3.27 0.40
CA LEU A 202 3.07 2.74 0.33
C LEU A 202 4.03 3.90 0.09
N THR A 203 5.09 4.04 0.89
CA THR A 203 6.16 5.00 0.61
C THR A 203 7.45 4.27 0.33
N PHE A 204 8.24 4.77 -0.60
CA PHE A 204 9.55 4.26 -0.94
C PHE A 204 10.60 5.32 -0.61
N ASP A 205 11.30 5.11 0.51
CA ASP A 205 12.28 6.01 1.10
C ASP A 205 13.68 5.36 1.04
N ALA A 206 14.23 5.28 -0.16
CA ALA A 206 15.46 4.54 -0.46
C ALA A 206 16.60 5.45 -0.94
N ALA A 207 17.78 4.87 -1.17
CA ALA A 207 18.83 5.57 -1.90
C ALA A 207 18.35 5.96 -3.31
N ALA A 208 18.79 7.12 -3.81
CA ALA A 208 18.28 7.74 -5.04
C ALA A 208 18.54 6.96 -6.33
N ASP A 209 19.28 5.85 -6.28
CA ASP A 209 19.55 4.91 -7.38
C ASP A 209 18.67 3.65 -7.33
N SER A 210 17.69 3.61 -6.43
CA SER A 210 16.77 2.50 -6.24
C SER A 210 15.67 2.49 -7.30
N THR A 211 15.12 1.30 -7.57
CA THR A 211 14.14 1.09 -8.64
C THR A 211 12.92 0.30 -8.18
N LEU A 212 11.74 0.62 -8.74
CA LEU A 212 10.50 -0.13 -8.54
C LEU A 212 10.01 -0.71 -9.87
N THR A 213 9.76 -2.01 -9.92
CA THR A 213 9.03 -2.70 -10.99
C THR A 213 7.69 -3.13 -10.43
N PHE A 214 6.60 -2.61 -11.00
CA PHE A 214 5.24 -2.84 -10.53
C PHE A 214 4.44 -3.57 -11.62
N SER A 215 4.04 -4.81 -11.34
CA SER A 215 3.21 -5.64 -12.23
C SER A 215 2.10 -6.39 -11.47
N SER A 216 1.90 -6.07 -10.19
CA SER A 216 0.85 -6.64 -9.35
C SER A 216 -0.55 -6.25 -9.79
N HIS A 217 -1.55 -6.99 -9.32
CA HIS A 217 -2.89 -6.48 -9.19
C HIS A 217 -2.97 -5.53 -7.98
N LEU A 218 -3.50 -4.32 -8.14
CA LEU A 218 -3.76 -3.36 -7.08
C LEU A 218 -5.28 -3.32 -6.84
N SER A 219 -5.70 -3.69 -5.63
CA SER A 219 -7.09 -3.52 -5.18
C SER A 219 -7.14 -2.44 -4.12
N VAL A 220 -8.02 -1.47 -4.34
CA VAL A 220 -8.30 -0.40 -3.39
C VAL A 220 -9.69 -0.64 -2.81
N ARG A 221 -9.80 -0.78 -1.49
CA ARG A 221 -11.08 -1.05 -0.83
C ARG A 221 -11.55 0.18 -0.06
N ALA A 222 -12.86 0.36 -0.02
CA ALA A 222 -13.49 1.46 0.71
C ALA A 222 -13.84 1.04 2.15
N SER A 223 -13.58 1.91 3.12
CA SER A 223 -14.05 1.77 4.49
C SER A 223 -14.67 3.07 4.99
N GLY A 224 -16.00 3.16 4.92
CA GLY A 224 -16.72 4.39 5.23
C GLY A 224 -16.37 5.57 4.29
N PHE A 225 -15.75 5.28 3.14
CA PHE A 225 -15.46 6.26 2.11
C PHE A 225 -16.75 6.76 1.45
N ALA A 226 -16.89 8.09 1.37
CA ALA A 226 -17.96 8.76 0.67
C ALA A 226 -17.36 9.69 -0.39
N ALA A 227 -17.53 9.30 -1.65
CA ALA A 227 -16.94 9.99 -2.78
C ALA A 227 -17.47 11.43 -2.92
N THR A 228 -16.54 12.37 -3.04
CA THR A 228 -16.80 13.79 -3.28
C THR A 228 -15.81 14.29 -4.32
N MET A 229 -16.31 15.08 -5.29
CA MET A 229 -15.48 15.69 -6.33
C MET A 229 -14.33 16.51 -5.72
N GLY A 230 -13.13 16.37 -6.28
CA GLY A 230 -11.92 17.04 -5.79
C GLY A 230 -11.13 16.24 -4.75
N GLN A 231 -11.59 15.05 -4.36
CA GLN A 231 -10.81 14.15 -3.53
C GLN A 231 -9.65 13.55 -4.32
N ILE A 232 -8.45 13.62 -3.77
CA ILE A 232 -7.20 13.13 -4.35
C ILE A 232 -6.55 12.17 -3.34
N PHE A 233 -6.16 10.99 -3.80
CA PHE A 233 -5.49 9.97 -3.02
C PHE A 233 -4.14 9.67 -3.64
N ASN A 234 -3.05 9.97 -2.92
CA ASN A 234 -1.72 9.50 -3.27
C ASN A 234 -1.50 8.11 -2.64
N LEU A 235 -1.75 7.06 -3.41
CA LEU A 235 -1.75 5.68 -2.92
C LEU A 235 -0.34 5.10 -2.76
N ILE A 236 0.59 5.52 -3.60
CA ILE A 236 1.95 4.98 -3.64
C ILE A 236 2.92 6.13 -3.95
N ASP A 237 3.82 6.43 -3.01
CA ASP A 237 4.82 7.48 -3.15
C ASP A 237 6.19 6.89 -3.44
N TRP A 238 6.62 6.99 -4.70
CA TRP A 238 7.96 6.60 -5.16
C TRP A 238 8.85 7.80 -5.53
N THR A 239 8.51 9.00 -5.06
CA THR A 239 9.20 10.23 -5.48
C THR A 239 10.70 10.23 -5.16
N ALA A 240 11.15 9.43 -4.19
CA ALA A 240 12.57 9.27 -3.85
C ALA A 240 13.34 8.27 -4.73
N LEU A 241 12.66 7.52 -5.61
CA LEU A 241 13.28 6.50 -6.46
C LEU A 241 13.87 7.08 -7.76
N LEU A 242 14.89 6.40 -8.31
CA LEU A 242 15.51 6.79 -9.58
C LEU A 242 14.53 6.61 -10.75
N SER A 243 13.91 5.44 -10.78
CA SER A 243 13.05 5.00 -11.86
C SER A 243 12.00 4.03 -11.39
N THR A 244 10.84 4.12 -12.02
CA THR A 244 9.74 3.17 -11.87
C THR A 244 9.41 2.54 -13.21
N ASP A 245 8.99 1.27 -13.19
CA ASP A 245 8.54 0.52 -14.34
C ASP A 245 7.14 -0.04 -14.07
N PHE A 246 6.14 0.58 -14.69
CA PHE A 246 4.74 0.16 -14.68
C PHE A 246 4.35 -0.55 -15.98
N SER A 247 5.30 -0.95 -16.84
CA SER A 247 4.98 -1.55 -18.14
C SER A 247 4.24 -2.89 -18.06
N GLY A 248 4.35 -3.58 -16.92
CA GLY A 248 3.58 -4.79 -16.61
C GLY A 248 2.30 -4.53 -15.81
N PHE A 249 1.90 -3.27 -15.63
CA PHE A 249 0.68 -2.86 -14.95
C PHE A 249 -0.28 -2.15 -15.91
N ASP A 250 -1.35 -2.83 -16.28
CA ASP A 250 -2.42 -2.25 -17.07
C ASP A 250 -3.37 -1.43 -16.16
N VAL A 251 -3.25 -0.11 -16.27
CA VAL A 251 -4.20 0.79 -15.61
C VAL A 251 -5.61 0.62 -16.17
N GLY A 252 -5.81 0.28 -17.45
CA GLY A 252 -7.11 0.38 -18.14
C GLY A 252 -7.42 1.80 -18.63
N THR A 253 -8.69 2.21 -18.61
CA THR A 253 -9.10 3.56 -19.05
C THR A 253 -8.84 4.61 -17.97
N ASN A 254 -8.36 5.79 -18.33
CA ASN A 254 -8.05 6.85 -17.35
C ASN A 254 -9.27 7.27 -16.52
N TYR A 255 -10.47 7.26 -17.10
CA TYR A 255 -11.72 7.61 -16.42
C TYR A 255 -12.60 6.36 -16.26
N ARG A 256 -13.05 6.06 -15.04
CA ARG A 256 -13.87 4.86 -14.75
C ARG A 256 -14.75 5.01 -13.51
N THR A 257 -15.77 4.18 -13.39
CA THR A 257 -16.66 4.16 -12.22
C THR A 257 -16.13 3.32 -11.06
N GLY A 258 -15.21 2.39 -11.32
CA GLY A 258 -14.77 1.36 -10.34
C GLY A 258 -15.69 0.13 -10.27
N ALA A 259 -16.67 -0.01 -11.18
CA ALA A 259 -17.54 -1.20 -11.24
C ALA A 259 -17.17 -2.16 -12.40
N GLU A 260 -16.28 -1.73 -13.29
CA GLU A 260 -15.95 -2.43 -14.54
C GLU A 260 -14.52 -3.03 -14.52
N ASP A 261 -13.83 -2.95 -13.40
CA ASP A 261 -12.41 -3.25 -13.23
C ASP A 261 -12.09 -4.57 -12.51
N ASP A 262 -13.09 -5.40 -12.19
CA ASP A 262 -12.94 -6.75 -11.60
C ASP A 262 -12.02 -7.72 -12.39
N LEU A 263 -11.67 -7.38 -13.65
CA LEU A 263 -10.76 -8.14 -14.52
C LEU A 263 -9.48 -7.37 -14.88
N ALA A 264 -9.34 -6.11 -14.45
CA ALA A 264 -8.17 -5.27 -14.68
C ALA A 264 -7.14 -5.49 -13.57
N GLN A 265 -5.89 -5.03 -13.78
CA GLN A 265 -4.89 -5.05 -12.71
C GLN A 265 -5.11 -3.92 -11.69
N PHE A 266 -6.05 -3.01 -11.91
CA PHE A 266 -6.32 -1.88 -11.03
C PHE A 266 -7.81 -1.77 -10.69
N ASP A 267 -8.16 -2.33 -9.53
CA ASP A 267 -9.49 -2.40 -8.95
C ASP A 267 -9.69 -1.26 -7.94
N LEU A 268 -10.68 -0.41 -8.18
CA LEU A 268 -11.04 0.75 -7.37
C LEU A 268 -12.48 0.64 -6.88
N PRO A 269 -12.84 1.24 -5.72
CA PRO A 269 -14.22 1.17 -5.24
C PRO A 269 -15.19 1.83 -6.23
N GLU A 270 -16.35 1.20 -6.43
CA GLU A 270 -17.44 1.78 -7.20
C GLU A 270 -17.86 3.15 -6.63
N LEU A 271 -17.93 4.14 -7.51
CA LEU A 271 -18.40 5.49 -7.21
C LEU A 271 -19.90 5.62 -7.49
N SER A 272 -20.55 6.53 -6.74
CA SER A 272 -21.94 6.90 -7.00
C SER A 272 -22.11 7.61 -8.35
N ASP A 273 -23.28 7.48 -8.96
CA ASP A 273 -23.68 8.13 -10.22
C ASP A 273 -23.21 9.59 -10.36
N GLY A 274 -22.57 9.90 -11.49
CA GLY A 274 -22.08 11.23 -11.82
C GLY A 274 -20.65 11.53 -11.38
N LEU A 275 -19.95 10.57 -10.77
CA LEU A 275 -18.54 10.64 -10.43
C LEU A 275 -17.75 9.54 -11.13
N LEU A 276 -16.50 9.84 -11.46
CA LEU A 276 -15.52 8.91 -12.00
C LEU A 276 -14.21 9.03 -11.23
N TRP A 277 -13.46 7.94 -11.18
CA TRP A 277 -12.04 7.95 -10.90
C TRP A 277 -11.30 8.43 -12.13
N ASP A 278 -10.45 9.43 -11.96
CA ASP A 278 -9.36 9.75 -12.87
C ASP A 278 -8.06 9.15 -12.32
N VAL A 279 -7.48 8.23 -13.08
CA VAL A 279 -6.22 7.55 -12.75
C VAL A 279 -5.08 7.94 -13.70
N SER A 280 -5.27 8.96 -14.54
CA SER A 280 -4.28 9.38 -15.54
C SER A 280 -2.92 9.72 -14.93
N ARG A 281 -2.90 10.11 -13.65
CA ARG A 281 -1.70 10.42 -12.88
C ARG A 281 -1.11 9.23 -12.13
N PHE A 282 -1.81 8.08 -12.07
CA PHE A 282 -1.42 6.98 -11.20
C PHE A 282 0.00 6.50 -11.49
N THR A 283 0.37 6.15 -12.72
CA THR A 283 1.73 5.64 -13.03
C THR A 283 2.81 6.72 -13.00
N THR A 284 2.45 8.00 -12.82
CA THR A 284 3.40 9.11 -12.71
C THR A 284 3.66 9.50 -11.26
N THR A 285 2.62 9.57 -10.44
CA THR A 285 2.69 10.10 -9.06
C THR A 285 1.98 9.25 -8.01
N GLY A 286 1.38 8.12 -8.39
CA GLY A 286 0.59 7.27 -7.49
C GLY A 286 -0.80 7.83 -7.16
N ALA A 287 -1.20 8.93 -7.81
CA ALA A 287 -2.43 9.64 -7.51
C ALA A 287 -3.65 9.10 -8.27
N VAL A 288 -4.78 9.00 -7.57
CA VAL A 288 -6.14 8.84 -8.15
C VAL A 288 -7.06 9.94 -7.65
N VAL A 289 -8.00 10.37 -8.49
CA VAL A 289 -8.81 11.57 -8.27
C VAL A 289 -10.29 11.31 -8.52
N VAL A 290 -11.16 11.86 -7.68
CA VAL A 290 -12.61 11.84 -7.90
C VAL A 290 -13.00 13.06 -8.74
N VAL A 291 -13.46 12.82 -9.96
CA VAL A 291 -13.88 13.82 -10.95
C VAL A 291 -15.35 13.65 -11.35
N PRO A 292 -16.03 14.65 -11.92
CA PRO A 292 -17.39 14.48 -12.42
C PRO A 292 -17.41 13.73 -13.76
N GLU A 293 -18.53 13.07 -14.07
CA GLU A 293 -18.75 12.50 -15.40
C GLU A 293 -18.74 13.57 -16.52
N PRO A 294 -18.21 13.26 -17.73
CA PRO A 294 -18.08 14.23 -18.84
C PRO A 294 -19.37 14.97 -19.21
N GLY A 295 -20.54 14.32 -19.09
CA GLY A 295 -21.84 14.94 -19.38
C GLY A 295 -22.19 16.13 -18.48
N ARG A 296 -21.61 16.21 -17.28
CA ARG A 296 -21.81 17.32 -16.33
C ARG A 296 -20.78 18.44 -16.50
N VAL A 297 -19.61 18.16 -17.06
CA VAL A 297 -18.58 19.16 -17.38
C VAL A 297 -19.11 20.17 -18.41
N ILE A 298 -19.86 19.70 -19.41
CA ILE A 298 -20.51 20.54 -20.43
C ILE A 298 -21.60 21.44 -19.83
N LEU A 299 -22.36 20.95 -18.85
CA LEU A 299 -23.40 21.75 -18.16
C LEU A 299 -22.80 22.82 -17.24
N LEU A 300 -21.66 22.53 -16.61
CA LEU A 300 -20.95 23.50 -15.77
C LEU A 300 -20.33 24.62 -16.63
N LEU A 301 -19.78 24.30 -17.80
CA LEU A 301 -19.28 25.25 -18.79
C LEU A 301 -20.40 26.12 -19.41
N LEU A 302 -21.61 25.59 -19.59
CA LEU A 302 -22.76 26.33 -20.12
C LEU A 302 -23.48 27.17 -19.06
N GLY A 303 -23.41 26.79 -17.78
CA GLY A 303 -24.05 27.51 -16.66
C GLY A 303 -23.46 28.89 -16.37
N THR A 304 -22.23 29.17 -16.83
CA THR A 304 -21.55 30.46 -16.66
C THR A 304 -21.75 31.43 -17.84
N LEU A 305 -22.39 30.99 -18.93
CA LEU A 305 -22.47 31.77 -20.17
C LEU A 305 -23.63 32.80 -20.30
N PRO A 306 -24.76 32.75 -19.57
CA PRO A 306 -25.81 33.77 -19.74
C PRO A 306 -26.05 34.62 -18.48
N ILE A 307 -25.04 35.33 -17.97
CA ILE A 307 -25.27 36.49 -17.07
C ILE A 307 -24.69 37.80 -17.67
N LEU A 308 -23.84 37.73 -18.70
CA LEU A 308 -23.23 38.92 -19.31
C LEU A 308 -24.06 39.58 -20.43
N LEU A 309 -25.25 39.06 -20.77
CA LEU A 309 -26.08 39.61 -21.86
C LEU A 309 -27.36 40.34 -21.43
N LEU A 310 -27.60 40.54 -20.13
CA LEU A 310 -28.74 41.34 -19.64
C LEU A 310 -28.31 42.62 -18.91
N ARG A 311 -27.57 43.49 -19.60
CA ARG A 311 -27.69 44.94 -19.35
C ARG A 311 -27.23 45.80 -20.52
N ARG A 312 -28.08 45.86 -21.56
CA ARG A 312 -28.13 47.04 -22.44
C ARG A 312 -29.50 47.17 -23.09
N ARG A 313 -30.30 48.08 -22.54
CA ARG A 313 -31.47 48.82 -23.07
C ARG A 313 -32.15 49.41 -21.82
N SER A 314 -32.39 50.70 -21.67
CA SER A 314 -32.35 51.89 -22.53
C SER A 314 -32.38 53.10 -21.60
#